data_AF-A0A7V1PRG5-F1
#
_entry.id   AF-A0A7V1PRG5-F1
#
_cell.length_a   1.000
_cell.length_b   1.000
_cell.length_c   1.000
_cell.angle_alpha   90.00
_cell.angle_beta   90.00
_cell.angle_gamma   90.00
#
_symmetry.space_group_name_H-M   'P 1'
#
loop_
_entity.id
_entity.type
_entity.pdbx_description
1 polymer ?
#
loop_
_entity_poly.entity_id
_entity_poly.type
_entity_poly.pdbx_seq_one_letter_code
_entity_poly.pdbx_strand_id
1 'polypeptide(L)'
;KSLLRHPLAVSSKEEFTNGKFEEIIADQFVKNFDKVKRIILTSGKVYYELTKYREENNIDDVPIIRLEQYYPFNHKKLKKYLDSYKNVEEIIWVQEEPKNMGAWNFIYTNFNEKIKYDIALKYIGRPEAASPAYGSAKISNQWQKEIIKEAFTFNT
;
A
#
# COMPACT_ATOMS: atom_id res chain seq x y z
N LYS A 1 5.21 -6.43 -14.81
CA LYS A 1 4.99 -6.52 -16.28
C LYS A 1 3.85 -5.64 -16.77
N SER A 2 2.68 -5.62 -16.12
CA SER A 2 1.52 -4.81 -16.54
C SER A 2 1.79 -3.30 -16.63
N LEU A 3 2.65 -2.76 -15.76
CA LEU A 3 2.91 -1.33 -15.69
C LEU A 3 3.58 -0.73 -16.94
N LEU A 4 4.24 -1.52 -17.78
CA LEU A 4 4.90 -1.03 -18.99
C LEU A 4 3.96 -0.35 -19.99
N ARG A 5 2.65 -0.62 -19.90
CA ARG A 5 1.62 -0.07 -20.79
C ARG A 5 0.43 0.50 -20.02
N HIS A 6 0.57 0.68 -18.71
CA HIS A 6 -0.54 1.13 -17.88
C HIS A 6 -0.72 2.65 -18.02
N PRO A 7 -1.91 3.18 -18.34
CA PRO A 7 -2.10 4.60 -18.64
C PRO A 7 -1.80 5.53 -17.46
N LEU A 8 -1.94 5.04 -16.23
CA LEU A 8 -1.58 5.78 -15.02
C LEU A 8 -0.11 5.60 -14.59
N ALA A 9 0.62 4.66 -15.21
CA ALA A 9 2.04 4.44 -14.92
C ALA A 9 2.91 5.25 -15.91
N VAL A 10 2.68 6.55 -15.93
CA VAL A 10 3.37 7.51 -16.78
C VAL A 10 4.02 8.58 -15.91
N SER A 11 5.12 9.13 -16.39
CA SER A 11 5.86 10.19 -15.71
C SER A 11 6.11 11.35 -16.67
N SER A 12 6.04 12.58 -16.15
CA SER A 12 6.35 13.76 -16.94
C SER A 12 7.86 13.91 -17.12
N LYS A 13 8.30 14.73 -18.08
CA LYS A 13 9.73 14.99 -18.29
C LYS A 13 10.35 15.65 -17.05
N GLU A 14 9.61 16.53 -16.40
CA GLU A 14 10.03 17.29 -15.23
C GLU A 14 10.34 16.37 -14.04
N GLU A 15 9.61 15.26 -13.88
CA GLU A 15 9.88 14.25 -12.86
C GLU A 15 11.26 13.59 -13.05
N PHE A 16 11.77 13.53 -14.28
CA PHE A 16 13.12 13.01 -14.57
C PHE A 16 14.21 14.08 -14.47
N THR A 17 13.90 15.34 -14.81
CA THR A 17 14.92 16.42 -14.83
C THR A 17 15.09 17.09 -13.48
N ASN A 18 14.01 17.22 -12.70
CA ASN A 18 13.99 17.93 -11.42
C ASN A 18 13.58 17.04 -10.25
N GLY A 19 13.10 15.82 -10.52
CA GLY A 19 12.78 14.85 -9.49
C GLY A 19 14.00 14.11 -8.97
N LYS A 20 13.73 13.22 -8.03
CA LYS A 20 14.71 12.29 -7.46
C LYS A 20 14.01 10.97 -7.18
N PHE A 21 14.79 9.95 -6.87
CA PHE A 21 14.20 8.73 -6.35
C PHE A 21 13.52 9.01 -5.01
N GLU A 22 12.24 8.66 -4.92
CA GLU A 22 11.44 8.81 -3.71
C GLU A 22 11.21 7.43 -3.08
N GLU A 23 11.98 7.12 -2.04
CA GLU A 23 11.92 5.84 -1.31
C GLU A 23 10.52 5.48 -0.80
N ILE A 24 9.74 6.51 -0.45
CA ILE A 24 8.37 6.43 0.02
C ILE A 24 7.62 7.60 -0.60
N ILE A 25 6.50 7.29 -1.26
CA ILE A 25 5.64 8.27 -1.90
C ILE A 25 4.33 8.34 -1.10
N ALA A 26 4.07 9.49 -0.49
CA ALA A 26 2.85 9.74 0.27
C ALA A 26 1.65 10.02 -0.64
N ASP A 27 0.46 9.78 -0.10
CA ASP A 27 -0.80 10.07 -0.77
C ASP A 27 -0.95 11.59 -1.02
N GLN A 28 -1.29 11.96 -2.25
CA GLN A 28 -1.54 13.35 -2.65
C GLN A 28 -3.04 13.64 -2.89
N PHE A 29 -3.89 12.62 -2.79
CA PHE A 29 -5.32 12.69 -3.10
C PHE A 29 -6.13 13.14 -1.89
N VAL A 30 -5.92 12.51 -0.73
CA VAL A 30 -6.60 12.85 0.52
C VAL A 30 -6.21 14.27 0.93
N LYS A 31 -7.20 15.14 1.17
CA LYS A 31 -6.97 16.55 1.56
C LYS A 31 -7.30 16.84 3.01
N ASN A 32 -8.27 16.13 3.58
CA ASN A 32 -8.67 16.30 4.97
C ASN A 32 -8.09 15.16 5.82
N PHE A 33 -6.96 15.44 6.46
CA PHE A 33 -6.21 14.44 7.25
C PHE A 33 -6.94 14.09 8.56
N ASP A 34 -7.84 14.94 9.03
CA ASP A 34 -8.63 14.69 10.25
C ASP A 34 -9.73 13.64 10.03
N LYS A 35 -10.11 13.36 8.78
CA LYS A 35 -11.06 12.28 8.46
C LYS A 35 -10.41 10.90 8.38
N VAL A 36 -9.08 10.84 8.35
CA VAL A 36 -8.35 9.59 8.10
C VAL A 36 -8.38 8.69 9.31
N LYS A 37 -9.09 7.56 9.19
CA LYS A 37 -9.13 6.48 10.19
C LYS A 37 -8.30 5.26 9.79
N ARG A 38 -8.09 5.02 8.50
CA ARG A 38 -7.27 3.89 7.99
C ARG A 38 -6.22 4.39 7.01
N ILE A 39 -5.00 3.87 7.14
CA ILE A 39 -3.92 4.11 6.18
C ILE A 39 -3.58 2.80 5.47
N ILE A 40 -3.47 2.86 4.14
CA ILE A 40 -3.00 1.76 3.31
C ILE A 40 -1.52 1.96 3.00
N LEU A 41 -0.69 1.01 3.41
CA LEU A 41 0.70 0.87 2.98
C LEU A 41 0.78 -0.19 1.89
N THR A 42 1.51 0.08 0.82
CA THR A 42 1.63 -0.86 -0.30
C THR A 42 2.92 -0.65 -1.07
N SER A 43 3.21 -1.52 -2.03
CA SER A 43 4.27 -1.31 -3.02
C SER A 43 3.90 -1.89 -4.39
N GLY A 44 4.53 -1.37 -5.44
CA GLY A 44 4.38 -1.90 -6.79
C GLY A 44 2.98 -1.73 -7.38
N LYS A 45 2.60 -2.67 -8.25
CA LYS A 45 1.48 -2.48 -9.18
C LYS A 45 0.09 -2.45 -8.53
N VAL A 46 -0.07 -3.10 -7.37
CA VAL A 46 -1.36 -3.14 -6.65
C VAL A 46 -1.85 -1.75 -6.24
N TYR A 47 -0.93 -0.78 -6.10
CA TYR A 47 -1.28 0.63 -5.91
C TYR A 47 -2.31 1.12 -6.94
N TYR A 48 -2.12 0.81 -8.21
CA TYR A 48 -2.99 1.31 -9.28
C TYR A 48 -4.40 0.72 -9.20
N GLU A 49 -4.50 -0.52 -8.72
CA GLU A 49 -5.79 -1.19 -8.52
C GLU A 49 -6.50 -0.62 -7.27
N LEU A 50 -5.75 -0.33 -6.20
CA LEU A 50 -6.26 0.35 -5.01
C LEU A 50 -6.76 1.76 -5.34
N THR A 51 -5.99 2.55 -6.09
CA THR A 51 -6.41 3.91 -6.48
C THR A 51 -7.64 3.89 -7.37
N LYS A 52 -7.71 2.94 -8.29
CA LYS A 52 -8.88 2.77 -9.16
C LYS A 52 -10.13 2.43 -8.35
N TYR A 53 -10.02 1.47 -7.43
CA TYR A 53 -11.14 1.11 -6.56
C TYR A 53 -11.58 2.30 -5.69
N ARG A 54 -10.61 3.04 -5.13
CA ARG A 54 -10.88 4.26 -4.35
C ARG A 54 -11.67 5.29 -5.15
N GLU A 55 -11.27 5.55 -6.39
CA GLU A 55 -11.94 6.48 -7.31
C GLU A 55 -13.35 5.99 -7.67
N GLU A 56 -13.50 4.72 -8.07
CA GLU A 56 -14.79 4.13 -8.44
C GLU A 56 -15.82 4.13 -7.29
N ASN A 57 -15.35 4.15 -6.04
CA ASN A 57 -16.19 4.15 -4.84
C ASN A 57 -16.26 5.51 -4.14
N ASN A 58 -15.69 6.59 -4.71
CA ASN A 58 -15.68 7.93 -4.14
C ASN A 58 -15.14 7.99 -2.69
N ILE A 59 -14.11 7.22 -2.38
CA ILE A 59 -13.49 7.18 -1.05
C ILE A 59 -12.42 8.28 -0.97
N ASP A 60 -12.59 9.25 -0.07
CA ASP A 60 -11.74 10.46 0.02
C ASP A 60 -10.92 10.57 1.32
N ASP A 61 -11.02 9.58 2.19
CA ASP A 61 -10.50 9.57 3.57
C ASP A 61 -9.51 8.43 3.86
N VAL A 62 -9.17 7.61 2.85
CA VAL A 62 -8.20 6.50 2.97
C VAL A 62 -6.95 6.79 2.12
N PRO A 63 -5.85 7.28 2.73
CA PRO A 63 -4.59 7.50 2.01
C PRO A 63 -3.90 6.19 1.67
N ILE A 64 -3.27 6.16 0.49
CA ILE A 64 -2.46 5.04 0.01
C ILE A 64 -1.01 5.51 -0.10
N ILE A 65 -0.15 5.00 0.78
CA ILE A 65 1.29 5.31 0.82
C ILE A 65 2.06 4.18 0.15
N ARG A 66 2.92 4.53 -0.81
CA ARG A 66 3.78 3.58 -1.51
C ARG A 66 5.17 3.51 -0.89
N LEU A 67 5.66 2.31 -0.64
CA LEU A 67 7.05 2.04 -0.31
C LEU A 67 7.76 1.56 -1.58
N GLU A 68 8.52 2.46 -2.20
CA GLU A 68 9.28 2.18 -3.43
C GLU A 68 10.65 1.55 -3.12
N GLN A 69 11.16 1.77 -1.90
CA GLN A 69 12.38 1.13 -1.39
C GLN A 69 12.10 0.42 -0.06
N TYR A 70 12.39 -0.88 -0.01
CA TYR A 70 12.34 -1.65 1.24
C TYR A 70 13.64 -1.54 2.04
N TYR A 71 14.79 -1.62 1.37
CA TYR A 71 16.10 -1.61 2.03
C TYR A 71 17.07 -0.61 1.39
N PRO A 72 17.78 0.21 2.19
CA PRO A 72 17.60 0.39 3.63
C PRO A 72 16.22 0.97 3.99
N PHE A 73 15.63 0.52 5.10
CA PHE A 73 14.29 0.91 5.51
C PHE A 73 14.26 2.30 6.17
N ASN A 74 13.65 3.26 5.49
CA ASN A 74 13.53 4.64 5.97
C ASN A 74 12.35 4.83 6.94
N HIS A 75 12.47 4.20 8.11
CA HIS A 75 11.49 4.27 9.19
C HIS A 75 11.14 5.71 9.60
N LYS A 76 12.11 6.64 9.61
CA LYS A 76 11.88 8.05 9.96
C LYS A 76 10.94 8.73 8.97
N LYS A 77 11.17 8.53 7.66
CA LYS A 77 10.32 9.09 6.60
C LYS A 77 8.92 8.52 6.66
N LEU A 78 8.78 7.19 6.83
CA LEU A 78 7.46 6.56 6.96
C LEU A 78 6.72 7.10 8.18
N LYS A 79 7.37 7.12 9.35
CA LYS A 79 6.77 7.63 10.59
C LYS A 79 6.27 9.07 10.43
N LYS A 80 7.05 9.94 9.78
CA LYS A 80 6.63 11.33 9.50
C LYS A 80 5.32 11.42 8.71
N TYR A 81 5.11 10.53 7.74
CA TYR A 81 3.84 10.50 7.00
C TYR A 81 2.71 9.95 7.85
N LEU A 82 2.94 8.89 8.63
CA LEU A 82 1.93 8.35 9.54
C LEU A 82 1.49 9.39 10.58
N ASP A 83 2.45 10.07 11.21
CA ASP A 83 2.20 11.12 12.23
C ASP A 83 1.41 12.33 11.70
N SER A 84 1.32 12.49 10.37
CA SER A 84 0.50 13.56 9.79
C SER A 84 -1.01 13.31 9.91
N TYR A 85 -1.41 12.05 10.08
CA TYR A 85 -2.80 11.64 10.25
C TYR A 85 -3.07 11.40 11.74
N LYS A 86 -3.96 12.19 12.35
CA LYS A 86 -4.12 12.22 13.82
C LYS A 86 -5.14 11.22 14.37
N ASN A 87 -6.11 10.82 13.55
CA ASN A 87 -7.27 10.03 13.97
C ASN A 87 -7.20 8.58 13.44
N VAL A 88 -5.98 8.10 13.16
CA VAL A 88 -5.77 6.76 12.64
C VAL A 88 -6.17 5.75 13.71
N GLU A 89 -6.98 4.78 13.30
CA GLU A 89 -7.38 3.62 14.11
C GLU A 89 -6.75 2.34 13.54
N GLU A 90 -6.36 2.34 12.26
CA GLU A 90 -5.82 1.17 11.60
C GLU A 90 -4.77 1.50 10.53
N ILE A 91 -3.71 0.68 10.48
CA ILE A 91 -2.70 0.72 9.44
C ILE A 91 -2.59 -0.68 8.84
N ILE A 92 -2.73 -0.78 7.52
CA ILE A 92 -2.70 -2.05 6.80
C ILE A 92 -1.58 -2.08 5.77
N TRP A 93 -0.94 -3.24 5.61
CA TRP A 93 -0.03 -3.55 4.51
C TRP A 93 -0.78 -4.39 3.48
N VAL A 94 -0.85 -3.89 2.25
CA VAL A 94 -1.48 -4.56 1.12
C VAL A 94 -0.40 -5.07 0.16
N GLN A 95 -0.48 -6.36 -0.19
CA GLN A 95 0.35 -6.96 -1.24
C GLN A 95 -0.40 -8.08 -1.97
N GLU A 96 0.03 -8.38 -3.20
CA GLU A 96 -0.57 -9.45 -4.01
C GLU A 96 0.10 -10.80 -3.79
N GLU A 97 1.33 -10.79 -3.27
CA GLU A 97 2.10 -11.96 -2.90
C GLU A 97 1.49 -12.64 -1.66
N PRO A 98 1.55 -13.98 -1.55
CA PRO A 98 1.20 -14.72 -0.33
C PRO A 98 1.85 -14.12 0.93
N LYS A 99 1.18 -14.25 2.09
CA LYS A 99 1.65 -13.68 3.37
C LYS A 99 3.06 -14.13 3.78
N ASN A 100 3.42 -15.38 3.48
CA ASN A 100 4.76 -15.92 3.71
C ASN A 100 5.79 -15.50 2.64
N MET A 101 5.39 -14.66 1.69
CA MET A 101 6.19 -14.12 0.60
C MET A 101 6.07 -12.59 0.52
N GLY A 102 6.69 -11.99 -0.48
CA GLY A 102 6.70 -10.54 -0.65
C GLY A 102 7.44 -9.85 0.50
N ALA A 103 7.00 -8.65 0.83
CA ALA A 103 7.69 -7.80 1.80
C ALA A 103 7.09 -7.88 3.21
N TRP A 104 5.94 -8.54 3.39
CA TRP A 104 5.18 -8.54 4.65
C TRP A 104 6.06 -8.75 5.89
N ASN A 105 6.80 -9.85 5.97
CA ASN A 105 7.61 -10.15 7.16
C ASN A 105 8.68 -9.07 7.42
N PHE A 106 9.34 -8.60 6.36
CA PHE A 106 10.35 -7.55 6.47
C PHE A 106 9.73 -6.23 6.97
N ILE A 107 8.62 -5.80 6.38
CA ILE A 107 7.93 -4.56 6.75
C ILE A 107 7.36 -4.67 8.16
N TYR A 108 6.72 -5.79 8.50
CA TYR A 108 6.16 -6.03 9.83
C TYR A 108 7.22 -5.95 10.93
N THR A 109 8.36 -6.65 10.77
CA THR A 109 9.48 -6.57 11.72
C THR A 109 9.99 -5.14 11.85
N ASN A 110 10.29 -4.46 10.75
CA ASN A 110 10.82 -3.11 10.80
C ASN A 110 9.81 -2.09 11.35
N PHE A 111 8.52 -2.26 11.08
CA PHE A 111 7.46 -1.41 11.60
C PHE A 111 7.38 -1.52 13.13
N ASN A 112 7.34 -2.75 13.65
CA ASN A 112 7.27 -2.99 15.09
C ASN A 112 8.55 -2.58 15.83
N GLU A 113 9.73 -2.86 15.26
CA GLU A 113 11.00 -2.62 15.96
C GLU A 113 11.52 -1.18 15.81
N LYS A 114 11.34 -0.57 14.64
CA LYS A 114 11.97 0.74 14.32
C LYS A 114 10.99 1.90 14.31
N ILE A 115 9.74 1.69 13.90
CA ILE A 115 8.72 2.75 13.92
C ILE A 115 8.07 2.81 15.31
N LYS A 116 7.78 1.65 15.91
CA LYS A 116 7.13 1.53 17.23
C LYS A 116 5.86 2.38 17.32
N TYR A 117 4.99 2.21 16.33
CA TYR A 117 3.71 2.90 16.29
C TYR A 117 2.72 2.24 17.26
N ASP A 118 1.85 3.02 17.90
CA ASP A 118 0.89 2.50 18.88
C ASP A 118 -0.17 1.57 18.25
N ILE A 119 -0.40 1.73 16.95
CA ILE A 119 -1.33 0.92 16.16
C ILE A 119 -0.54 -0.20 15.49
N ALA A 120 -0.99 -1.43 15.71
CA ALA A 120 -0.40 -2.61 15.07
C ALA A 120 -0.63 -2.60 13.56
N LEU A 121 0.41 -2.91 12.79
CA LEU A 121 0.31 -3.12 11.35
C LEU A 121 -0.41 -4.44 11.06
N LYS A 122 -1.49 -4.40 10.27
CA LYS A 122 -2.24 -5.58 9.83
C LYS A 122 -1.90 -5.97 8.39
N TYR A 123 -2.12 -7.23 8.05
CA TYR A 123 -1.87 -7.77 6.72
C TYR A 123 -3.18 -7.92 5.95
N ILE A 124 -3.20 -7.45 4.69
CA ILE A 124 -4.25 -7.77 3.72
C ILE A 124 -3.57 -8.23 2.43
N GLY A 125 -3.89 -9.45 2.00
CA GLY A 125 -3.23 -10.07 0.86
C GLY A 125 -3.58 -11.54 0.77
N ARG A 126 -2.86 -12.29 -0.05
CA ARG A 126 -3.13 -13.73 -0.22
C ARG A 126 -2.72 -14.52 1.01
N PRO A 127 -3.47 -15.58 1.38
CA PRO A 127 -3.05 -16.48 2.44
C PRO A 127 -1.70 -17.13 2.11
N GLU A 128 -1.05 -17.70 3.13
CA GLU A 128 0.21 -18.42 2.96
C GLU A 128 0.06 -19.56 1.95
N ALA A 129 1.06 -19.71 1.09
CA ALA A 129 1.06 -20.74 0.05
C ALA A 129 2.48 -21.23 -0.22
N ALA A 130 2.61 -22.50 -0.62
CA ALA A 130 3.88 -23.05 -1.09
C ALA A 130 4.26 -22.53 -2.48
N SER A 131 3.26 -22.29 -3.34
CA SER A 131 3.46 -21.73 -4.68
C SER A 131 3.34 -20.20 -4.67
N PRO A 132 4.20 -19.47 -5.42
CA PRO A 132 4.09 -18.01 -5.54
C PRO A 132 2.79 -17.51 -6.15
N ALA A 133 2.15 -18.33 -6.99
CA ALA A 133 0.91 -17.98 -7.66
C ALA A 133 0.02 -19.22 -7.85
N TYR A 134 -1.29 -18.98 -7.96
CA TYR A 134 -2.23 -20.01 -8.37
C TYR A 134 -2.09 -20.27 -9.88
N GLY A 135 -2.15 -21.54 -10.28
CA GLY A 135 -2.13 -21.92 -11.71
C GLY A 135 -3.40 -21.53 -12.48
N SER A 136 -4.45 -21.07 -11.78
CA SER A 136 -5.71 -20.63 -12.38
C SER A 136 -5.81 -19.11 -12.38
N ALA A 137 -5.97 -18.53 -13.57
CA ALA A 137 -6.21 -17.10 -13.74
C ALA A 137 -7.53 -16.66 -13.07
N LYS A 138 -8.57 -17.50 -13.12
CA LYS A 138 -9.87 -17.21 -12.49
C LYS A 138 -9.74 -17.03 -10.98
N ILE A 139 -9.04 -17.96 -10.32
CA ILE A 139 -8.80 -17.91 -8.87
C ILE A 139 -7.94 -16.71 -8.52
N SER A 140 -6.88 -16.46 -9.29
CA SER A 140 -6.01 -15.30 -9.07
C SER A 140 -6.76 -13.97 -9.17
N ASN A 141 -7.65 -13.83 -10.15
CA ASN A 141 -8.47 -12.64 -10.33
C ASN A 141 -9.52 -12.47 -9.23
N GLN A 142 -10.07 -13.57 -8.71
CA GLN A 142 -11.00 -13.53 -7.58
C GLN A 142 -10.30 -13.00 -6.32
N TRP A 143 -9.16 -13.60 -5.95
CA TRP A 143 -8.35 -13.13 -4.82
C TRP A 143 -7.96 -11.67 -4.96
N GLN A 144 -7.58 -11.25 -6.17
CA GLN A 144 -7.22 -9.86 -6.41
C GLN A 144 -8.37 -8.90 -6.07
N LYS A 145 -9.60 -9.20 -6.52
CA LYS A 145 -10.78 -8.40 -6.19
C LYS A 145 -11.09 -8.39 -4.70
N GLU A 146 -10.94 -9.53 -4.04
CA GLU A 146 -11.17 -9.67 -2.60
C GLU A 146 -10.19 -8.83 -1.79
N ILE A 147 -8.89 -8.90 -2.10
CA ILE A 147 -7.83 -8.11 -1.45
C ILE A 147 -8.10 -6.60 -1.58
N ILE A 148 -8.42 -6.14 -2.79
CA ILE A 148 -8.69 -4.71 -3.04
C ILE A 148 -9.93 -4.27 -2.27
N LYS A 149 -11.01 -5.05 -2.27
CA LYS A 149 -12.23 -4.73 -1.52
C LYS A 149 -11.98 -4.71 -0.01
N GLU A 150 -11.28 -5.70 0.51
CA GLU A 150 -10.96 -5.83 1.93
C GLU A 150 -10.11 -4.64 2.42
N ALA A 151 -9.18 -4.16 1.60
CA ALA A 151 -8.36 -2.99 1.91
C ALA A 151 -9.18 -1.73 2.24
N PHE A 152 -10.40 -1.60 1.73
CA PHE A 152 -11.32 -0.48 2.02
C PHE A 152 -12.49 -0.85 2.93
N THR A 153 -12.59 -2.09 3.41
CA THR A 153 -13.67 -2.52 4.32
C THR A 153 -13.26 -2.30 5.77
N PHE A 154 -13.82 -1.29 6.44
CA PHE A 154 -13.58 -1.01 7.86
C PHE A 154 -14.31 -2.02 8.74
N ASN A 155 -13.57 -2.95 9.32
CA ASN A 155 -14.13 -3.90 10.28
C ASN A 155 -14.05 -3.25 11.67
N THR A 156 -15.20 -2.85 12.20
CA THR A 156 -15.35 -2.31 13.56
C THR A 156 -15.24 -3.42 14.59
#